data_AF-A0A956CLI6-F1
#
_entry.id   AF-A0A956CLI6-F1
#
_cell.length_a   1.000
_cell.length_b   1.000
_cell.length_c   1.000
_cell.angle_alpha   90.00
_cell.angle_beta   90.00
_cell.angle_gamma   90.00
#
_symmetry.space_group_name_H-M   'P 1'
#
loop_
_entity.id
_entity.type
_entity.pdbx_description
1 polymer ?
#
loop_
_entity_poly.entity_id
_entity_poly.type
_entity_poly.pdbx_seq_one_letter_code
_entity_poly.pdbx_strand_id
1 'polypeptide(L)'
;MSHGPVGNGLNRNVVLGKLLRLDVDNMGGDYAAAGNPFSGASGDERIWAYGLRNPWRFSFSRYTGDLYIGDVGQDTVEEIDVAPKGEGGLNFGWRAFEGTHVHDGAEATQALATNHTPPVVEFPHGDDSDPLMRGACSVSGGYVYAGSALVDLQGAYLFSDYCSDDIAMFRYCDGTIRDKQRLSDLSRDANLDGVVSFGQDNDGEMYIVSYKNGTILKIVPGEG
;
A
#
# COMPACT_ATOMS: atom_id res chain seq x y z
N MET A 1 24.72 1.74 -1.20
CA MET A 1 24.93 0.54 -0.35
C MET A 1 24.46 -0.67 -1.15
N SER A 2 25.24 -1.75 -1.19
CA SER A 2 24.87 -2.96 -1.94
C SER A 2 23.74 -3.72 -1.20
N HIS A 3 22.76 -4.26 -1.94
CA HIS A 3 21.57 -4.93 -1.39
C HIS A 3 21.82 -6.37 -0.92
N GLY A 4 23.05 -6.88 -1.04
CA GLY A 4 23.39 -8.26 -0.71
C GLY A 4 22.71 -9.29 -1.63
N PRO A 5 23.02 -10.59 -1.47
CA PRO A 5 22.53 -11.64 -2.37
C PRO A 5 21.01 -11.90 -2.22
N VAL A 6 20.43 -11.64 -1.05
CA VAL A 6 19.01 -11.89 -0.76
C VAL A 6 18.12 -10.66 -0.94
N GLY A 7 18.71 -9.48 -1.13
CA GLY A 7 17.98 -8.21 -1.11
C GLY A 7 17.59 -7.76 0.30
N ASN A 8 17.48 -6.44 0.51
CA ASN A 8 17.12 -5.88 1.81
C ASN A 8 15.69 -6.26 2.24
N GLY A 9 14.73 -6.33 1.31
CA GLY A 9 13.33 -6.66 1.59
C GLY A 9 13.19 -8.04 2.27
N LEU A 10 13.89 -9.06 1.77
CA LEU A 10 13.89 -10.41 2.36
C LEU A 10 14.84 -10.58 3.56
N ASN A 11 15.84 -9.70 3.71
CA ASN A 11 16.74 -9.77 4.86
C ASN A 11 16.03 -9.27 6.14
N ARG A 12 15.68 -10.21 7.03
CA ARG A 12 15.02 -9.92 8.31
C ARG A 12 15.95 -9.33 9.38
N ASN A 13 17.24 -9.21 9.13
CA ASN A 13 18.20 -8.61 10.08
C ASN A 13 18.40 -7.11 9.86
N VAL A 14 17.68 -6.50 8.92
CA VAL A 14 17.75 -5.06 8.63
C VAL A 14 16.34 -4.46 8.51
N VAL A 15 16.21 -3.18 8.83
CA VAL A 15 14.92 -2.44 8.84
C VAL A 15 14.57 -1.76 7.50
N LEU A 16 15.10 -2.29 6.39
CA LEU A 16 14.85 -1.76 5.04
C LEU A 16 13.87 -2.67 4.31
N GLY A 17 12.82 -2.10 3.70
CA GLY A 17 11.75 -2.87 3.07
C GLY A 17 10.92 -3.66 4.08
N LYS A 18 10.51 -3.00 5.17
CA LYS A 18 9.81 -3.59 6.32
C LYS A 18 8.65 -2.68 6.76
N LEU A 19 7.64 -3.30 7.36
CA LEU A 19 6.76 -2.62 8.32
C LEU A 19 7.26 -2.94 9.72
N LEU A 20 7.41 -1.91 10.55
CA LEU A 20 7.82 -2.05 11.95
C LEU A 20 6.62 -1.86 12.87
N ARG A 21 6.56 -2.64 13.94
CA ARG A 21 5.58 -2.46 15.02
C ARG A 21 6.31 -2.21 16.32
N LEU A 22 6.08 -1.04 16.89
CA LEU A 22 6.83 -0.52 18.03
C LEU A 22 5.92 -0.35 19.25
N ASP A 23 6.47 -0.63 20.43
CA ASP A 23 5.88 -0.22 21.71
C ASP A 23 6.41 1.17 22.06
N VAL A 24 5.56 2.17 21.90
CA VAL A 24 5.91 3.58 22.12
C VAL A 24 5.93 3.97 23.60
N ASP A 25 5.38 3.14 24.49
CA ASP A 25 5.36 3.39 25.93
C ASP A 25 6.64 2.87 26.62
N ASN A 26 7.40 2.00 25.94
CA ASN A 26 8.66 1.44 26.45
C ASN A 26 9.85 2.41 26.25
N MET A 27 9.79 3.55 26.93
CA MET A 27 10.82 4.59 26.88
C MET A 27 12.15 4.07 27.47
N GLY A 28 13.16 3.88 26.61
CA GLY A 28 14.50 3.42 26.97
C GLY A 28 14.82 1.96 26.62
N GLY A 29 13.84 1.22 26.06
CA GLY A 29 14.04 -0.11 25.47
C GLY A 29 14.40 -0.06 23.99
N ASP A 30 14.41 -1.22 23.35
CA ASP A 30 14.60 -1.38 21.89
C ASP A 30 13.34 -1.03 21.07
N TYR A 31 12.26 -0.61 21.74
CA TYR A 31 10.92 -0.33 21.19
C TYR A 31 10.23 -1.52 20.52
N ALA A 32 10.73 -2.75 20.62
CA ALA A 32 10.06 -3.90 20.04
C ALA A 32 8.72 -4.17 20.74
N ALA A 33 7.64 -4.20 19.98
CA ALA A 33 6.33 -4.51 20.54
C ALA A 33 6.20 -5.99 20.90
N ALA A 34 5.59 -6.28 22.05
CA ALA A 34 5.28 -7.64 22.46
C ALA A 34 4.42 -8.35 21.39
N GLY A 35 4.77 -9.61 21.09
CA GLY A 35 4.09 -10.43 20.09
C GLY A 35 4.51 -10.17 18.63
N ASN A 36 5.58 -9.40 18.41
CA ASN A 36 6.17 -9.31 17.07
C ASN A 36 6.69 -10.69 16.60
N PRO A 37 6.54 -11.01 15.30
CA PRO A 37 6.76 -12.34 14.74
C PRO A 37 8.23 -12.80 14.76
N PHE A 38 9.19 -11.89 14.89
CA PHE A 38 10.62 -12.19 14.76
C PHE A 38 11.44 -12.05 16.05
N SER A 39 10.80 -11.85 17.20
CA SER A 39 11.47 -11.80 18.51
C SER A 39 12.33 -13.05 18.78
N GLY A 40 13.48 -12.91 19.45
CA GLY A 40 14.27 -14.07 19.91
C GLY A 40 15.22 -14.66 18.87
N ALA A 41 15.89 -13.80 18.08
CA ALA A 41 16.97 -14.12 17.13
C ALA A 41 16.59 -14.61 15.72
N SER A 42 15.32 -14.49 15.30
CA SER A 42 14.90 -14.81 13.93
C SER A 42 14.88 -13.62 12.95
N GLY A 43 15.24 -12.43 13.46
CA GLY A 43 15.36 -11.17 12.76
C GLY A 43 15.45 -10.01 13.74
N ASP A 44 15.34 -8.78 13.23
CA ASP A 44 15.12 -7.59 14.05
C ASP A 44 13.73 -7.66 14.70
N GLU A 45 13.69 -7.55 16.03
CA GLU A 45 12.48 -7.81 16.83
C GLU A 45 11.37 -6.78 16.60
N ARG A 46 11.68 -5.65 15.96
CA ARG A 46 10.70 -4.60 15.61
C ARG A 46 9.93 -4.92 14.33
N ILE A 47 10.41 -5.85 13.51
CA ILE A 47 9.78 -6.17 12.22
C ILE A 47 8.42 -6.83 12.46
N TRP A 48 7.39 -6.24 11.87
CA TRP A 48 6.05 -6.80 11.80
C TRP A 48 5.80 -7.55 10.50
N ALA A 49 6.20 -6.98 9.36
CA ALA A 49 6.14 -7.62 8.05
C ALA A 49 7.34 -7.22 7.21
N TYR A 50 7.65 -8.01 6.18
CA TYR A 50 8.85 -7.86 5.36
C TYR A 50 8.57 -8.15 3.90
N GLY A 51 9.59 -8.02 3.04
CA GLY A 51 9.45 -8.23 1.61
C GLY A 51 8.79 -7.05 0.90
N LEU A 52 8.89 -5.83 1.44
CA LEU A 52 8.39 -4.62 0.76
C LEU A 52 9.55 -3.92 0.02
N ARG A 53 9.23 -3.17 -1.03
CA ARG A 53 10.21 -2.36 -1.76
C ARG A 53 10.30 -0.95 -1.20
N ASN A 54 9.24 -0.19 -1.37
CA ASN A 54 9.06 1.19 -1.00
C ASN A 54 7.58 1.44 -0.62
N PRO A 55 7.15 0.98 0.57
CA PRO A 55 5.78 1.12 1.05
C PRO A 55 5.46 2.58 1.36
N TRP A 56 5.16 3.37 0.32
CA TRP A 56 5.02 4.82 0.35
C TRP A 56 3.95 5.27 1.35
N ARG A 57 2.82 4.56 1.34
CA ARG A 57 1.69 4.85 2.22
C ARG A 57 0.98 3.58 2.60
N PHE A 58 0.63 3.50 3.87
CA PHE A 58 -0.27 2.49 4.37
C PHE A 58 -1.35 3.12 5.26
N SER A 59 -2.46 2.42 5.42
CA SER A 59 -3.54 2.83 6.31
C SER A 59 -4.28 1.62 6.89
N PHE A 60 -4.94 1.83 8.03
CA PHE A 60 -5.80 0.83 8.63
C PHE A 60 -7.26 1.13 8.30
N SER A 61 -8.01 0.11 7.90
CA SER A 61 -9.46 0.19 7.80
C SER A 61 -10.07 0.51 9.16
N ARG A 62 -10.89 1.56 9.25
CA ARG A 62 -11.62 1.88 10.49
C ARG A 62 -12.72 0.86 10.81
N TYR A 63 -13.13 0.05 9.84
CA TYR A 63 -14.16 -0.99 10.01
C TYR A 63 -13.59 -2.32 10.47
N THR A 64 -12.53 -2.79 9.80
CA THR A 64 -12.00 -4.14 10.01
C THR A 64 -10.67 -4.14 10.76
N GLY A 65 -9.93 -3.03 10.71
CA GLY A 65 -8.55 -2.92 11.20
C GLY A 65 -7.52 -3.57 10.28
N ASP A 66 -7.92 -4.03 9.09
CA ASP A 66 -6.98 -4.54 8.09
C ASP A 66 -6.05 -3.42 7.61
N LEU A 67 -4.82 -3.80 7.30
CA LEU A 67 -3.77 -2.91 6.84
C LEU A 67 -3.71 -2.95 5.31
N TYR A 68 -3.78 -1.78 4.69
CA TYR A 68 -3.64 -1.59 3.25
C TYR A 68 -2.33 -0.87 2.98
N ILE A 69 -1.56 -1.29 1.99
CA ILE A 69 -0.23 -0.76 1.70
C ILE A 69 -0.17 -0.46 0.21
N GLY A 70 0.20 0.76 -0.17
CA GLY A 70 0.70 1.04 -1.52
C GLY A 70 2.21 0.91 -1.51
N ASP A 71 2.72 -0.11 -2.20
CA ASP A 71 4.15 -0.39 -2.33
C ASP A 71 4.61 -0.02 -3.75
N VAL A 72 5.58 0.90 -3.82
CA VAL A 72 6.04 1.45 -5.09
C VAL A 72 6.96 0.46 -5.78
N GLY A 73 6.62 0.12 -7.02
CA GLY A 73 7.38 -0.76 -7.92
C GLY A 73 8.73 -0.21 -8.36
N GLN A 74 9.58 -1.06 -8.93
CA GLN A 74 10.84 -0.63 -9.53
C GLN A 74 10.67 -0.18 -10.97
N ASP A 75 10.19 -1.08 -11.83
CA ASP A 75 10.25 -0.93 -13.27
C ASP A 75 8.96 -1.34 -13.97
N THR A 76 8.23 -2.34 -13.44
CA THR A 76 7.19 -3.02 -14.22
C THR A 76 5.78 -2.78 -13.72
N VAL A 77 5.56 -2.90 -12.41
CA VAL A 77 4.22 -2.85 -11.82
C VAL A 77 4.23 -2.12 -10.49
N GLU A 78 3.15 -1.39 -10.26
CA GLU A 78 2.79 -0.81 -8.98
C GLU A 78 1.79 -1.73 -8.27
N GLU A 79 1.81 -1.76 -6.92
CA GLU A 79 0.98 -2.72 -6.18
C GLU A 79 0.27 -2.15 -4.94
N ILE A 80 -0.87 -2.75 -4.63
CA ILE A 80 -1.59 -2.58 -3.36
C ILE A 80 -1.68 -3.94 -2.66
N ASP A 81 -1.14 -4.01 -1.45
CA ASP A 81 -1.26 -5.16 -0.56
C ASP A 81 -2.33 -4.95 0.51
N VAL A 82 -2.91 -6.06 0.97
CA VAL A 82 -3.79 -6.08 2.15
C VAL A 82 -3.37 -7.18 3.11
N ALA A 83 -3.15 -6.80 4.36
CA ALA A 83 -2.87 -7.71 5.47
C ALA A 83 -4.03 -7.69 6.47
N PRO A 84 -4.61 -8.85 6.82
CA PRO A 84 -5.65 -8.93 7.84
C PRO A 84 -5.21 -8.35 9.19
N LYS A 85 -6.16 -7.78 9.92
CA LYS A 85 -5.90 -7.19 11.24
C LYS A 85 -5.13 -8.15 12.16
N GLY A 86 -3.97 -7.71 12.64
CA GLY A 86 -3.19 -8.44 13.63
C GLY A 86 -2.38 -9.61 13.05
N GLU A 87 -2.38 -9.80 11.73
CA GLU A 87 -1.52 -10.77 11.07
C GLU A 87 -0.13 -10.19 10.83
N GLY A 88 0.87 -10.80 11.46
CA GLY A 88 2.28 -10.43 11.36
C GLY A 88 3.10 -11.56 10.74
N GLY A 89 4.29 -11.21 10.25
CA GLY A 89 5.23 -12.15 9.64
C GLY A 89 5.00 -12.35 8.15
N LEU A 90 4.09 -11.59 7.55
CA LEU A 90 3.81 -11.60 6.11
C LEU A 90 5.05 -11.18 5.31
N ASN A 91 5.21 -11.85 4.16
CA ASN A 91 6.29 -11.65 3.21
C ASN A 91 5.72 -11.14 1.89
N PHE A 92 5.88 -9.86 1.59
CA PHE A 92 5.41 -9.24 0.35
C PHE A 92 6.35 -9.46 -0.85
N GLY A 93 7.33 -10.36 -0.71
CA GLY A 93 8.05 -10.92 -1.85
C GLY A 93 9.25 -10.13 -2.35
N TRP A 94 9.33 -8.81 -2.15
CA TRP A 94 10.46 -8.01 -2.63
C TRP A 94 11.80 -8.46 -2.00
N ARG A 95 12.86 -8.74 -2.78
CA ARG A 95 13.01 -8.44 -4.22
C ARG A 95 12.79 -9.64 -5.15
N ALA A 96 12.31 -10.76 -4.65
CA ALA A 96 12.07 -11.94 -5.48
C ALA A 96 10.91 -11.73 -6.46
N PHE A 97 9.92 -10.96 -6.03
CA PHE A 97 8.75 -10.60 -6.82
C PHE A 97 8.60 -9.08 -6.89
N GLU A 98 8.03 -8.61 -8.00
CA GLU A 98 7.49 -7.27 -8.20
C GLU A 98 6.05 -7.48 -8.67
N GLY A 99 5.06 -7.17 -7.82
CA GLY A 99 3.72 -7.70 -8.00
C GLY A 99 3.70 -9.23 -7.92
N THR A 100 2.95 -9.85 -8.82
CA THR A 100 2.90 -11.30 -9.00
C THR A 100 4.00 -11.86 -9.90
N HIS A 101 4.87 -10.99 -10.44
CA HIS A 101 5.91 -11.35 -11.39
C HIS A 101 7.25 -11.62 -10.69
N VAL A 102 8.02 -12.58 -11.20
CA VAL A 102 9.42 -12.75 -10.76
C VAL A 102 10.20 -11.50 -11.19
N HIS A 103 10.84 -10.83 -10.24
CA HIS A 103 11.63 -9.64 -10.52
C HIS A 103 12.89 -9.98 -11.33
N ASP A 104 13.28 -9.09 -12.24
CA ASP A 104 14.42 -9.30 -13.12
C ASP A 104 15.74 -9.46 -12.33
N GLY A 105 16.44 -10.57 -12.57
CA GLY A 105 17.69 -10.91 -11.87
C GLY A 105 17.49 -11.36 -10.42
N ALA A 106 16.28 -11.81 -10.08
CA ALA A 106 15.89 -12.30 -8.76
C ALA A 106 15.59 -13.81 -8.71
N GLU A 107 15.94 -14.57 -9.75
CA GLU A 107 15.65 -16.01 -9.87
C GLU A 107 16.24 -16.82 -8.70
N ALA A 108 17.44 -16.44 -8.24
CA ALA A 108 18.07 -17.07 -7.08
C ALA A 108 17.34 -16.75 -5.75
N THR A 109 16.67 -15.60 -5.66
CA THR A 109 15.92 -15.18 -4.46
C THR A 109 14.49 -15.68 -4.45
N GLN A 110 13.95 -16.16 -5.57
CA GLN A 110 12.61 -16.75 -5.65
C GLN A 110 12.43 -17.91 -4.66
N ALA A 111 13.44 -18.78 -4.54
CA ALA A 111 13.43 -19.90 -3.59
C ALA A 111 13.42 -19.45 -2.11
N LEU A 112 13.71 -18.18 -1.83
CA LEU A 112 13.69 -17.60 -0.47
C LEU A 112 12.36 -16.93 -0.13
N ALA A 113 11.49 -16.70 -1.12
CA ALA A 113 10.19 -16.06 -0.96
C ALA A 113 9.02 -17.03 -1.26
N THR A 114 9.14 -18.29 -0.81
CA THR A 114 8.13 -19.32 -1.06
C THR A 114 6.79 -19.07 -0.36
N ASN A 115 6.78 -18.24 0.68
CA ASN A 115 5.60 -17.77 1.40
C ASN A 115 5.16 -16.37 0.96
N HIS A 116 5.46 -15.99 -0.28
CA HIS A 116 5.05 -14.70 -0.85
C HIS A 116 3.54 -14.50 -0.69
N THR A 117 3.17 -13.39 -0.08
CA THR A 117 1.81 -12.86 0.01
C THR A 117 1.62 -11.92 -1.16
N PRO A 118 0.91 -12.33 -2.23
CA PRO A 118 0.76 -11.51 -3.42
C PRO A 118 -0.13 -10.29 -3.17
N PRO A 119 0.05 -9.20 -3.94
CA PRO A 119 -0.82 -8.04 -3.83
C PRO A 119 -2.25 -8.37 -4.26
N VAL A 120 -3.20 -7.57 -3.76
CA VAL A 120 -4.62 -7.71 -4.14
C VAL A 120 -4.96 -6.91 -5.40
N VAL A 121 -4.17 -5.90 -5.71
CA VAL A 121 -4.24 -5.10 -6.94
C VAL A 121 -2.82 -4.81 -7.40
N GLU A 122 -2.57 -5.01 -8.69
CA GLU A 122 -1.37 -4.56 -9.39
C GLU A 122 -1.79 -3.89 -10.71
N PHE A 123 -0.96 -2.96 -11.19
CA PHE A 123 -1.16 -2.29 -12.48
C PHE A 123 0.20 -1.89 -13.09
N PRO A 124 0.34 -1.92 -14.43
CA PRO A 124 1.62 -1.74 -15.10
C PRO A 124 2.07 -0.27 -15.14
N HIS A 125 3.39 -0.07 -15.16
CA HIS A 125 3.99 1.24 -15.37
C HIS A 125 3.76 1.73 -16.81
N GLY A 126 3.38 3.00 -16.96
CA GLY A 126 3.33 3.71 -18.24
C GLY A 126 2.23 3.28 -19.21
N ASP A 127 1.35 2.35 -18.84
CA ASP A 127 0.27 1.90 -19.72
C ASP A 127 -0.94 2.84 -19.62
N ASP A 128 -1.13 3.67 -20.64
CA ASP A 128 -2.29 4.57 -20.75
C ASP A 128 -3.63 3.84 -21.02
N SER A 129 -3.59 2.53 -21.28
CA SER A 129 -4.77 1.70 -21.51
C SER A 129 -5.25 0.92 -20.29
N ASP A 130 -4.49 0.94 -19.18
CA ASP A 130 -4.90 0.25 -17.95
C ASP A 130 -6.27 0.77 -17.47
N PRO A 131 -7.18 -0.11 -17.00
CA PRO A 131 -8.52 0.28 -16.60
C PRO A 131 -8.61 0.98 -15.23
N LEU A 132 -7.57 0.93 -14.40
CA LEU A 132 -7.52 1.53 -13.06
C LEU A 132 -6.66 2.79 -13.03
N MET A 133 -5.43 2.73 -13.56
CA MET A 133 -4.46 3.83 -13.52
C MET A 133 -3.74 4.04 -14.86
N ARG A 134 -4.06 5.11 -15.59
CA ARG A 134 -3.41 5.40 -16.89
C ARG A 134 -2.02 5.94 -16.67
N GLY A 135 -1.01 5.38 -17.34
CA GLY A 135 0.34 5.95 -17.30
C GLY A 135 0.96 5.95 -15.90
N ALA A 136 0.58 4.99 -15.06
CA ALA A 136 1.05 4.87 -13.69
C ALA A 136 2.58 4.76 -13.59
N CYS A 137 3.16 5.15 -12.46
CA CYS A 137 4.61 5.08 -12.28
C CYS A 137 5.08 5.05 -10.81
N SER A 138 4.17 5.29 -9.87
CA SER A 138 4.45 5.43 -8.44
C SER A 138 3.12 5.46 -7.69
N VAL A 139 2.68 4.32 -7.16
CA VAL A 139 1.45 4.24 -6.38
C VAL A 139 1.53 5.12 -5.14
N SER A 140 0.46 5.87 -4.89
CA SER A 140 0.36 6.73 -3.71
C SER A 140 -0.30 6.04 -2.52
N GLY A 141 -0.90 4.87 -2.73
CA GLY A 141 -1.75 4.22 -1.73
C GLY A 141 -3.00 5.05 -1.42
N GLY A 142 -3.61 4.79 -0.28
CA GLY A 142 -5.01 5.16 -0.07
C GLY A 142 -5.57 4.93 1.32
N TYR A 143 -6.90 5.05 1.42
CA TYR A 143 -7.67 4.80 2.63
C TYR A 143 -9.01 4.13 2.31
N VAL A 144 -9.50 3.33 3.26
CA VAL A 144 -10.89 2.84 3.24
C VAL A 144 -11.82 3.97 3.65
N TYR A 145 -12.70 4.43 2.76
CA TYR A 145 -13.68 5.47 3.06
C TYR A 145 -14.64 5.03 4.16
N ALA A 146 -14.68 5.82 5.24
CA ALA A 146 -15.41 5.53 6.46
C ALA A 146 -16.51 6.55 6.78
N GLY A 147 -16.71 7.53 5.90
CA GLY A 147 -17.67 8.61 6.06
C GLY A 147 -19.10 8.20 5.74
N SER A 148 -20.00 9.17 5.85
CA SER A 148 -21.44 8.99 5.62
C SER A 148 -21.99 9.85 4.50
N ALA A 149 -21.25 10.86 4.03
CA ALA A 149 -21.71 11.71 2.93
C ALA A 149 -21.74 10.98 1.58
N LEU A 150 -20.83 10.03 1.36
CA LEU A 150 -20.67 9.27 0.11
C LEU A 150 -21.05 7.80 0.33
N VAL A 151 -22.35 7.54 0.43
CA VAL A 151 -22.89 6.20 0.74
C VAL A 151 -22.33 5.12 -0.20
N ASP A 152 -22.21 5.42 -1.49
CA ASP A 152 -21.72 4.48 -2.51
C ASP A 152 -20.23 4.15 -2.39
N LEU A 153 -19.48 4.89 -1.58
CA LEU A 153 -18.06 4.64 -1.31
C LEU A 153 -17.81 3.96 0.03
N GLN A 154 -18.83 3.71 0.84
CA GLN A 154 -18.64 3.06 2.14
C GLN A 154 -17.89 1.74 2.01
N GLY A 155 -16.81 1.60 2.80
CA GLY A 155 -15.94 0.43 2.81
C GLY A 155 -15.04 0.27 1.59
N ALA A 156 -15.06 1.19 0.63
CA ALA A 156 -14.16 1.18 -0.52
C ALA A 156 -12.78 1.73 -0.12
N TYR A 157 -11.72 1.00 -0.46
CA TYR A 157 -10.36 1.52 -0.45
C TYR A 157 -10.15 2.37 -1.70
N LEU A 158 -10.00 3.68 -1.52
CA LEU A 158 -9.68 4.62 -2.59
C LEU A 158 -8.18 4.83 -2.63
N PHE A 159 -7.60 4.76 -3.82
CA PHE A 159 -6.17 4.92 -4.05
C PHE A 159 -5.91 5.64 -5.37
N SER A 160 -4.67 6.09 -5.53
CA SER A 160 -4.20 6.82 -6.71
C SER A 160 -2.72 6.53 -6.97
N ASP A 161 -2.20 7.09 -8.05
CA ASP A 161 -0.81 7.03 -8.49
C ASP A 161 -0.33 8.45 -8.82
N TYR A 162 0.94 8.73 -8.53
CA TYR A 162 1.51 10.06 -8.67
C TYR A 162 1.60 10.57 -10.13
N CYS A 163 1.73 9.67 -11.11
CA CYS A 163 1.79 10.02 -12.52
C CYS A 163 0.42 10.03 -13.21
N SER A 164 -0.51 9.16 -12.79
CA SER A 164 -1.79 9.00 -13.50
C SER A 164 -2.82 10.08 -13.19
N ASP A 165 -2.77 10.62 -11.96
CA ASP A 165 -3.81 11.45 -11.34
C ASP A 165 -5.20 10.77 -11.27
N ASP A 166 -5.28 9.50 -11.67
CA ASP A 166 -6.50 8.70 -11.62
C ASP A 166 -6.79 8.28 -10.19
N ILE A 167 -8.08 8.27 -9.84
CA ILE A 167 -8.55 7.68 -8.59
C ILE A 167 -9.31 6.41 -8.92
N ALA A 168 -8.97 5.33 -8.25
CA ALA A 168 -9.66 4.07 -8.36
C ALA A 168 -10.05 3.56 -6.98
N MET A 169 -10.93 2.57 -6.97
CA MET A 169 -11.36 1.91 -5.76
C MET A 169 -11.49 0.41 -5.93
N PHE A 170 -11.47 -0.28 -4.79
CA PHE A 170 -12.01 -1.63 -4.64
C PHE A 170 -12.53 -1.81 -3.22
N ARG A 171 -13.36 -2.83 -2.99
CA ARG A 171 -13.71 -3.31 -1.66
C ARG A 171 -13.00 -4.63 -1.40
N TYR A 172 -12.53 -4.84 -0.17
CA TYR A 172 -11.92 -6.10 0.24
C TYR A 172 -12.76 -6.75 1.34
N CYS A 173 -13.21 -7.97 1.09
CA CYS A 173 -14.01 -8.76 2.02
C CYS A 173 -13.40 -10.15 2.12
N ASP A 174 -12.85 -10.50 3.28
CA ASP A 174 -12.36 -11.85 3.61
C ASP A 174 -11.47 -12.47 2.52
N GLY A 175 -10.41 -11.76 2.11
CA GLY A 175 -9.48 -12.26 1.08
C GLY A 175 -9.89 -11.96 -0.36
N THR A 176 -11.07 -11.38 -0.60
CA THR A 176 -11.61 -11.19 -1.94
C THR A 176 -11.86 -9.72 -2.26
N ILE A 177 -11.40 -9.26 -3.43
CA ILE A 177 -11.71 -7.94 -3.95
C ILE A 177 -13.06 -7.90 -4.68
N ARG A 178 -13.80 -6.79 -4.57
CA ARG A 178 -15.05 -6.50 -5.28
C ARG A 178 -15.08 -5.05 -5.75
N ASP A 179 -16.01 -4.75 -6.66
CA ASP A 179 -16.31 -3.40 -7.16
C ASP A 179 -15.08 -2.62 -7.64
N LYS A 180 -14.06 -3.33 -8.14
CA LYS A 180 -12.80 -2.76 -8.59
C LYS A 180 -13.03 -1.91 -9.85
N GLN A 181 -12.81 -0.59 -9.76
CA GLN A 181 -13.06 0.34 -10.86
C GLN A 181 -12.32 1.67 -10.67
N ARG A 182 -12.07 2.38 -11.78
CA ARG A 182 -11.68 3.80 -11.78
C ARG A 182 -12.90 4.69 -11.54
N LEU A 183 -12.72 5.73 -10.74
CA LEU A 183 -13.72 6.78 -10.47
C LEU A 183 -13.49 7.98 -11.41
N SER A 184 -13.84 7.80 -12.69
CA SER A 184 -13.52 8.76 -13.77
C SER A 184 -14.03 10.18 -13.52
N ASP A 185 -15.19 10.33 -12.89
CA ASP A 185 -15.77 11.66 -12.60
C ASP A 185 -14.89 12.42 -11.60
N LEU A 186 -14.40 11.71 -10.57
CA LEU A 186 -13.52 12.28 -9.56
C LEU A 186 -12.15 12.67 -10.14
N SER A 187 -11.58 11.85 -11.03
CA SER A 187 -10.31 12.16 -11.70
C SER A 187 -10.41 13.40 -12.61
N ARG A 188 -11.55 13.59 -13.30
CA ARG A 188 -11.72 14.65 -14.31
C ARG A 188 -12.05 16.01 -13.71
N ASP A 189 -12.88 16.04 -12.67
CA ASP A 189 -13.40 17.30 -12.14
C ASP A 189 -12.44 17.99 -11.17
N ALA A 190 -11.51 17.23 -10.57
CA ALA A 190 -10.69 17.71 -9.46
C ALA A 190 -9.38 18.43 -9.89
N ASN A 191 -9.06 18.50 -11.20
CA ASN A 191 -7.80 19.04 -11.73
C ASN A 191 -6.60 18.61 -10.86
N LEU A 192 -6.47 17.30 -10.64
CA LEU A 192 -5.41 16.72 -9.83
C LEU A 192 -4.08 16.77 -10.59
N ASP A 193 -2.96 16.90 -9.87
CA ASP A 193 -1.63 16.80 -10.46
C ASP A 193 -0.62 16.38 -9.37
N GLY A 194 -0.09 15.17 -9.50
CA GLY A 194 0.79 14.56 -8.51
C GLY A 194 0.04 14.27 -7.22
N VAL A 195 -0.98 13.41 -7.27
CA VAL A 195 -1.59 12.88 -6.04
C VAL A 195 -0.50 12.14 -5.26
N VAL A 196 -0.31 12.47 -3.98
CA VAL A 196 0.72 11.86 -3.12
C VAL A 196 0.15 11.18 -1.88
N SER A 197 -1.11 11.46 -1.56
CA SER A 197 -1.77 10.99 -0.35
C SER A 197 -3.27 11.22 -0.43
N PHE A 198 -3.97 10.48 0.42
CA PHE A 198 -5.31 10.81 0.87
C PHE A 198 -5.27 11.17 2.36
N GLY A 199 -6.36 11.68 2.89
CA GLY A 199 -6.55 11.94 4.31
C GLY A 199 -8.00 11.71 4.71
N GLN A 200 -8.24 11.55 6.00
CA GLN A 200 -9.58 11.41 6.55
C GLN A 200 -9.73 12.32 7.77
N ASP A 201 -10.89 12.98 7.90
CA ASP A 201 -11.24 13.68 9.12
C ASP A 201 -11.80 12.72 10.19
N ASN A 202 -12.27 13.28 11.31
CA ASN A 202 -12.82 12.50 12.42
C ASN A 202 -14.14 11.80 12.04
N ASP A 203 -14.89 12.38 11.11
CA ASP A 203 -16.16 11.83 10.63
C ASP A 203 -15.94 10.76 9.53
N GLY A 204 -14.69 10.55 9.12
CA GLY A 204 -14.31 9.57 8.10
C GLY A 204 -14.46 10.09 6.68
N GLU A 205 -14.76 11.38 6.51
CA GLU A 205 -14.83 12.01 5.20
C GLU A 205 -13.42 12.18 4.62
N MET A 206 -13.32 12.07 3.29
CA MET A 206 -12.04 11.87 2.62
C MET A 206 -11.55 13.10 1.89
N TYR A 207 -10.23 13.25 1.92
CA TYR A 207 -9.49 14.34 1.29
C TYR A 207 -8.39 13.76 0.41
N ILE A 208 -8.07 14.45 -0.68
CA ILE A 208 -6.98 14.16 -1.61
C ILE A 208 -5.90 15.23 -1.43
N VAL A 209 -4.63 14.83 -1.42
CA VAL A 209 -3.47 15.73 -1.39
C VAL A 209 -2.84 15.74 -2.77
N SER A 210 -3.00 16.86 -3.49
CA SER A 210 -2.43 17.11 -4.81
C SER A 210 -1.17 17.96 -4.66
N TYR A 211 -0.01 17.33 -4.85
CA TYR A 211 1.28 17.92 -4.48
C TYR A 211 1.69 19.05 -5.41
N LYS A 212 1.63 18.85 -6.73
CA LYS A 212 2.13 19.86 -7.68
C LYS A 212 1.22 21.08 -7.73
N ASN A 213 -0.08 20.90 -7.50
CA ASN A 213 -1.02 22.00 -7.36
C ASN A 213 -0.99 22.65 -5.96
N GLY A 214 -0.40 21.99 -4.95
CA GLY A 214 -0.33 22.50 -3.59
C GLY A 214 -1.68 22.56 -2.89
N THR A 215 -2.60 21.65 -3.22
CA THR A 215 -3.99 21.68 -2.74
C THR A 215 -4.35 20.43 -1.92
N ILE A 216 -5.29 20.63 -1.00
CA ILE A 216 -6.00 19.57 -0.29
C ILE A 216 -7.48 19.72 -0.65
N LEU A 217 -8.07 18.69 -1.25
CA LEU A 217 -9.43 18.72 -1.78
C LEU A 217 -10.30 17.72 -1.02
N LYS A 218 -11.49 18.14 -0.58
CA LYS A 218 -12.48 17.22 0.01
C LYS A 218 -13.25 16.52 -1.11
N ILE A 219 -13.43 15.21 -1.00
CA ILE A 219 -14.35 14.46 -1.88
C ILE A 219 -15.78 14.70 -1.38
N VAL A 220 -16.66 15.13 -2.28
CA VAL A 220 -18.06 15.46 -1.98
C VAL A 220 -19.01 14.81 -2.98
N PRO A 221 -20.30 14.64 -2.64
CA PRO A 221 -21.28 14.13 -3.60
C PRO A 221 -21.33 15.02 -4.85
N GLY A 222 -21.49 14.40 -6.03
CA GLY A 222 -21.70 15.15 -7.27
C GLY A 222 -23.02 15.92 -7.23
N GLU A 223 -23.03 17.12 -7.81
CA GLU A 223 -24.28 17.85 -8.06
C GLU A 223 -25.01 17.18 -9.24
N GLY A 224 -26.25 16.74 -8.99
CA GLY A 224 -27.11 16.11 -10.01
C GLY A 224 -27.78 17.09 -10.96
#